data_AF-A0A553DZ13-F1
#
_entry.id   AF-A0A553DZ13-F1
#
_cell.length_a   1.000
_cell.length_b   1.000
_cell.length_c   1.000
_cell.angle_alpha   90.00
_cell.angle_beta   90.00
_cell.angle_gamma   90.00
#
_symmetry.space_group_name_H-M   'P 1'
#
loop_
_entity.id
_entity.type
_entity.pdbx_description
1 polymer ?
#
loop_
_entity_poly.entity_id
_entity_poly.type
_entity_poly.pdbx_seq_one_letter_code
_entity_poly.pdbx_strand_id
1 'polypeptide(L)'
;MNTEIALNQVGFRNAIVSNIELENGTHTQIITIFNNPEFNFEELKIGIDTSLNSINKDYHSIKSVQTTFNSIENAKLKPFAKYKKVEFSNLENL
;
A
#
# COMPACT_ATOMS: atom_id res chain seq x y z
N MET A 1 9.87 36.62 -24.00
CA MET A 1 8.97 36.43 -22.85
C MET A 1 9.02 34.94 -22.53
N ASN A 2 9.74 34.58 -21.46
CA ASN A 2 9.97 33.18 -21.10
C ASN A 2 8.68 32.63 -20.51
N THR A 3 8.00 31.78 -21.27
CA THR A 3 6.85 31.01 -20.78
C THR A 3 7.42 29.90 -19.91
N GLU A 4 7.76 30.23 -18.66
CA GLU A 4 8.08 29.24 -17.65
C GLU A 4 6.93 28.24 -17.59
N ILE A 5 7.30 26.98 -17.78
CA ILE A 5 6.42 25.82 -17.79
C ILE A 5 5.63 25.86 -16.49
N ALA A 6 4.33 26.11 -16.58
CA ALA A 6 3.40 25.85 -15.49
C ALA A 6 3.33 24.34 -15.29
N LEU A 7 4.36 23.78 -14.65
CA LEU A 7 4.34 22.50 -13.93
C LEU A 7 3.43 22.69 -12.71
N ASN A 8 2.18 23.08 -12.96
CA ASN A 8 1.13 23.10 -11.96
C ASN A 8 0.73 21.65 -11.69
N GLN A 9 1.52 21.05 -10.80
CA GLN A 9 1.05 20.25 -9.68
C GLN A 9 -0.03 19.20 -10.03
N VAL A 10 0.34 18.18 -10.79
CA VAL A 10 -0.22 16.84 -10.55
C VAL A 10 0.38 16.34 -9.25
N GLY A 11 0.08 17.02 -8.14
CA GLY A 11 0.52 16.60 -6.81
C GLY A 11 -0.21 15.31 -6.53
N PHE A 12 0.52 14.18 -6.56
CA PHE A 12 -0.01 12.93 -6.08
C PHE A 12 -0.60 13.17 -4.69
N ARG A 13 -1.90 12.91 -4.52
CA ARG A 13 -2.60 13.23 -3.27
C ARG A 13 -2.74 12.03 -2.37
N ASN A 14 -2.63 10.83 -2.92
CA ASN A 14 -3.04 9.61 -2.25
C ASN A 14 -1.91 8.58 -2.28
N ALA A 15 -1.78 7.85 -1.18
CA ALA A 15 -0.92 6.70 -1.09
C ALA A 15 -1.53 5.62 -0.22
N ILE A 16 -1.30 4.37 -0.61
CA ILE A 16 -1.53 3.21 0.24
C ILE A 16 -0.17 2.65 0.64
N VAL A 17 0.01 2.44 1.94
CA VAL A 17 1.26 1.90 2.50
C VAL A 17 0.92 0.61 3.21
N SER A 18 1.43 -0.50 2.69
CA SER A 18 1.32 -1.83 3.26
C SER A 18 2.67 -2.22 3.86
N ASN A 19 2.72 -2.23 5.19
CA ASN A 19 3.88 -2.71 5.93
C ASN A 19 3.76 -4.22 6.06
N ILE A 20 4.84 -4.94 5.73
CA ILE A 20 4.85 -6.39 5.61
C ILE A 20 5.96 -6.91 6.53
N GLU A 21 5.59 -7.80 7.44
CA GLU A 21 6.51 -8.56 8.28
C GLU A 21 6.66 -9.95 7.66
N LEU A 22 7.89 -10.36 7.38
CA LEU A 22 8.22 -11.70 6.91
C LEU A 22 8.44 -12.65 8.09
N GLU A 23 8.34 -13.96 7.84
CA GLU A 23 8.50 -15.01 8.89
C GLU A 23 9.90 -14.99 9.54
N ASN A 24 10.93 -14.56 8.81
CA ASN A 24 12.27 -14.38 9.36
C ASN A 24 12.45 -13.10 10.20
N GLY A 25 11.36 -12.35 10.45
CA GLY A 25 11.36 -11.07 11.18
C GLY A 25 11.77 -9.86 10.35
N THR A 26 12.11 -10.04 9.07
CA THR A 26 12.44 -8.91 8.16
C THR A 26 11.18 -8.09 7.89
N HIS A 27 11.34 -6.77 7.86
CA HIS A 27 10.26 -5.85 7.53
C HIS A 27 10.49 -5.26 6.13
N THR A 28 9.43 -5.25 5.32
CA THR A 28 9.41 -4.59 4.01
C THR A 28 8.12 -3.80 3.85
N GLN A 29 8.03 -2.99 2.81
CA GLN A 29 6.87 -2.16 2.55
C GLN A 29 6.54 -2.10 1.06
N ILE A 30 5.25 -2.05 0.76
CA ILE A 30 4.73 -1.64 -0.55
C ILE A 30 4.12 -0.25 -0.37
N ILE A 31 4.58 0.70 -1.16
CA ILE A 31 4.01 2.05 -1.22
C ILE A 31 3.48 2.28 -2.63
N THR A 32 2.17 2.38 -2.76
CA THR A 32 1.53 2.71 -4.04
C THR A 32 1.05 4.16 -3.96
N ILE A 33 1.62 5.00 -4.81
CA ILE A 33 1.27 6.42 -4.95
C ILE A 33 0.37 6.56 -6.16
N PHE A 34 -0.76 7.25 -6.01
CA PHE A 34 -1.72 7.40 -7.10
C PHE A 34 -2.45 8.75 -7.04
N ASN A 35 -2.95 9.16 -8.21
CA ASN A 35 -3.71 10.41 -8.36
C ASN A 35 -4.92 10.26 -9.29
N ASN A 36 -5.32 9.02 -9.60
CA ASN A 36 -6.47 8.76 -10.45
C ASN A 36 -7.74 8.76 -9.57
N PRO A 37 -8.72 9.65 -9.83
CA PRO A 37 -9.99 9.68 -9.10
C PRO A 37 -10.90 8.47 -9.37
N GLU A 38 -10.66 7.72 -10.45
CA GLU A 38 -11.46 6.53 -10.81
C GLU A 38 -11.13 5.32 -9.94
N PHE A 39 -9.93 5.28 -9.33
CA PHE A 39 -9.53 4.22 -8.42
C PHE A 39 -9.76 4.66 -6.97
N ASN A 40 -10.57 3.89 -6.26
CA ASN A 40 -10.69 4.03 -4.82
C ASN A 40 -9.59 3.24 -4.09
N PHE A 41 -9.38 3.55 -2.80
CA PHE A 41 -8.34 2.90 -2.01
C PHE A 41 -8.65 1.41 -1.77
N GLU A 42 -9.92 1.05 -1.70
CA GLU A 42 -10.42 -0.29 -1.46
C GLU A 42 -10.04 -1.25 -2.59
N GLU A 43 -10.17 -0.83 -3.85
CA GLU A 43 -9.78 -1.59 -5.03
C GLU A 43 -8.27 -1.85 -5.06
N LEU A 44 -7.47 -0.81 -4.80
CA LEU A 44 -6.01 -0.95 -4.70
C LEU A 44 -5.64 -1.92 -3.58
N LYS A 45 -6.33 -1.84 -2.44
CA LYS A 45 -6.12 -2.78 -1.34
C LYS A 45 -6.45 -4.21 -1.74
N ILE A 46 -7.58 -4.44 -2.42
CA ILE A 46 -7.96 -5.78 -2.90
C ILE A 46 -6.87 -6.34 -3.82
N GLY A 47 -6.33 -5.53 -4.73
CA GLY A 47 -5.23 -5.94 -5.60
C GLY A 47 -3.97 -6.31 -4.84
N ILE A 48 -3.57 -5.50 -3.85
CA ILE A 48 -2.41 -5.78 -2.99
C ILE A 48 -2.64 -7.06 -2.19
N ASP A 49 -3.77 -7.18 -1.50
CA ASP A 49 -4.08 -8.36 -0.69
C ASP A 49 -4.12 -9.65 -1.53
N THR A 50 -4.74 -9.60 -2.71
CA THR A 50 -4.79 -10.75 -3.63
C THR A 50 -3.39 -11.17 -4.06
N SER A 51 -2.54 -10.20 -4.39
CA SER A 51 -1.16 -10.46 -4.80
C SER A 51 -0.32 -11.04 -3.65
N LEU A 52 -0.41 -10.46 -2.46
CA LEU A 52 0.31 -10.93 -1.28
C LEU A 52 -0.18 -12.30 -0.82
N ASN A 53 -1.49 -12.57 -0.88
CA ASN A 53 -2.05 -13.89 -0.60
C ASN A 53 -1.54 -14.93 -1.60
N SER A 54 -1.49 -14.60 -2.89
CA SER A 54 -0.96 -15.50 -3.92
C SER A 54 0.51 -15.82 -3.69
N ILE A 55 1.34 -14.81 -3.42
CA ILE A 55 2.76 -15.00 -3.10
C ILE A 55 2.90 -15.84 -1.83
N ASN A 56 2.12 -15.54 -0.80
CA ASN A 56 2.26 -16.26 0.47
C ASN A 56 1.77 -17.71 0.41
N LYS A 57 0.85 -18.02 -0.51
CA LYS A 57 0.41 -19.40 -0.77
C LYS A 57 1.56 -20.28 -1.27
N ASP A 58 2.46 -19.73 -2.09
CA ASP A 58 3.54 -20.50 -2.69
C ASP A 58 4.81 -20.50 -1.83
N TYR A 59 5.08 -19.40 -1.12
CA TYR A 59 6.36 -19.19 -0.43
C TYR A 59 6.27 -19.21 1.10
N HIS A 60 5.07 -19.13 1.70
CA HIS A 60 4.85 -19.06 3.16
C HIS A 60 5.84 -18.16 3.90
N SER A 61 6.13 -16.99 3.31
CA SER A 61 7.21 -16.11 3.74
C SER A 61 6.72 -14.86 4.44
N ILE A 62 5.43 -14.53 4.33
CA ILE A 62 4.79 -13.37 4.91
C ILE A 62 4.10 -13.81 6.20
N LYS A 63 4.48 -13.17 7.30
CA LYS A 63 3.89 -13.35 8.63
C LYS A 63 2.69 -12.45 8.83
N SER A 64 2.81 -11.18 8.45
CA SER A 64 1.71 -10.23 8.61
C SER A 64 1.78 -9.04 7.68
N VAL A 65 0.61 -8.43 7.43
CA VAL A 65 0.47 -7.22 6.62
C VAL A 65 -0.38 -6.20 7.37
N GLN A 66 0.09 -4.97 7.40
CA GLN A 66 -0.62 -3.82 7.96
C GLN A 66 -0.69 -2.68 6.94
N THR A 67 -1.90 -2.49 6.41
CA THR A 67 -2.18 -1.47 5.39
C THR A 67 -2.72 -0.19 6.02
N THR A 68 -2.26 0.96 5.52
CA THR A 68 -2.70 2.30 5.89
C THR A 68 -3.00 3.11 4.63
N PHE A 69 -4.06 3.91 4.66
CA PHE A 69 -4.38 4.88 3.63
C PHE A 69 -3.86 6.24 4.07
N ASN A 70 -3.18 6.92 3.16
CA ASN A 70 -2.43 8.13 3.43
C ASN A 70 -2.80 9.21 2.40
N SER A 71 -2.93 10.45 2.86
CA SER A 71 -2.80 11.61 1.99
C SER A 71 -1.33 11.99 1.87
N ILE A 72 -0.95 12.57 0.74
CA ILE A 72 0.36 13.18 0.55
C ILE A 72 0.18 14.70 0.63
N GLU A 73 0.71 15.29 1.69
CA GLU A 73 0.63 16.73 1.94
C GLU A 73 2.04 17.27 2.20
N ASN A 74 2.46 18.28 1.43
CA ASN A 74 3.79 18.88 1.56
C ASN A 74 4.92 17.83 1.54
N ALA A 75 4.83 16.87 0.60
CA ALA A 75 5.75 15.74 0.46
C ALA A 75 5.84 14.80 1.69
N LYS A 76 4.83 14.80 2.56
CA LYS A 76 4.73 13.88 3.71
C LYS A 76 3.49 13.00 3.59
N LEU A 77 3.65 11.73 3.95
CA LEU A 77 2.55 10.80 4.13
C LEU A 77 1.84 11.11 5.44
N LYS A 78 0.53 11.37 5.35
CA LYS A 78 -0.35 11.54 6.51
C LYS A 78 -1.38 10.43 6.53
N PRO A 79 -1.30 9.47 7.46
CA PRO A 79 -2.27 8.40 7.54
C PRO A 79 -3.63 8.96 7.99
N PHE A 80 -4.69 8.56 7.31
CA PHE A 80 -6.06 8.94 7.68
C PHE A 80 -6.97 7.72 7.95
N ALA A 81 -6.60 6.54 7.45
CA ALA A 81 -7.29 5.30 7.76
C ALA A 81 -6.30 4.14 7.88
N LYS A 82 -6.65 3.14 8.70
CA LYS A 82 -5.82 1.95 8.96
C LYS A 82 -6.71 0.73 8.95
N TYR A 83 -6.29 -0.30 8.21
CA TYR A 83 -7.00 -1.59 8.21
C TYR A 83 -6.58 -2.43 9.39
N LYS A 84 -7.37 -3.47 9.69
CA LYS A 84 -6.93 -4.49 10.63
C LYS A 84 -5.65 -5.15 10.10
N LYS A 85 -4.66 -5.36 10.98
CA LYS A 85 -3.50 -6.20 10.69
C LYS A 85 -3.98 -7.60 10.31
N VAL A 86 -3.51 -8.10 9.18
CA VAL A 86 -3.76 -9.48 8.75
C VAL A 86 -2.54 -10.29 9.15
N GLU A 87 -2.77 -11.37 9.89
CA GLU A 87 -1.74 -12.36 10.21
C GLU A 87 -1.98 -13.58 9.33
N PHE A 88 -0.91 -14.06 8.72
CA PHE A 88 -0.91 -15.21 7.83
C PHE A 88 -0.44 -16.45 8.60
N SER A 89 -0.89 -16.58 9.85
CA SER A 89 -0.62 -17.76 10.67
C SER A 89 -1.11 -18.99 9.91
N ASN A 90 -0.16 -19.82 9.44
CA ASN A 90 -0.31 -21.03 8.64
C ASN A 90 -1.75 -21.35 8.24
N LEU A 91 -2.09 -20.99 6.99
CA LEU A 91 -3.25 -21.43 6.25
C LEU A 91 -3.21 -22.96 6.06
N GLU A 92 -3.32 -23.74 7.14
CA GLU A 92 -3.52 -25.19 7.09
C GLU A 92 -5.01 -25.57 6.97
N ASN A 93 -5.94 -24.60 6.90
CA ASN A 93 -7.38 -24.89 6.85
C ASN A 93 -8.17 -23.92 5.95
N LEU A 94 -7.81 -23.81 4.66
CA LEU A 94 -8.74 -23.38 3.60
C LEU A 94 -8.66 -24.32 2.40
#